data_AF-A0A840EYC0-F1
#
_entry.id   AF-A0A840EYC0-F1
#
_cell.length_a   1.000
_cell.length_b   1.000
_cell.length_c   1.000
_cell.angle_alpha   90.00
_cell.angle_beta   90.00
_cell.angle_gamma   90.00
#
_symmetry.space_group_name_H-M   'P 1'
#
loop_
_entity.id
_entity.type
_entity.pdbx_description
1 polymer ?
#
loop_
_entity_poly.entity_id
_entity_poly.type
_entity_poly.pdbx_seq_one_letter_code
_entity_poly.pdbx_strand_id
1 'polypeptide(L)'
;MSALTAPPAAIAGHEPLAETVHPDMGSIAGFPDTDTDTAYEQRRQLETDLLVALSWAPADMVAAIVHALLGDLAHRVATAGNPPDRIPATHPLFCDHAAATVFAAIVELVDTGRPVTPATITAHLGQDGHTRAVRHLLLELTSPSGRPPLPGSPEAPHLAIDLVDKWYRAGFIAFIDRLAHAAREARDNHELAAHRDHLIAISHTADHRRRTTTDDLAAL
;
A
#
# COMPACT_ATOMS: atom_id res chain seq x y z
N MET A 1 50.63 20.34 6.47
CA MET A 1 49.99 20.65 7.77
C MET A 1 48.52 20.93 7.50
N SER A 2 47.68 20.24 8.23
CA SER A 2 46.29 19.85 7.96
C SER A 2 45.32 20.93 7.48
N ALA A 3 44.64 20.66 6.37
CA ALA A 3 43.36 21.27 6.04
C ALA A 3 42.26 20.49 6.79
N LEU A 4 41.60 21.13 7.75
CA LEU A 4 40.40 20.61 8.40
C LEU A 4 39.21 20.88 7.46
N THR A 5 38.99 20.00 6.49
CA THR A 5 37.78 20.03 5.66
C THR A 5 36.65 19.44 6.49
N ALA A 6 35.71 20.30 6.89
CA ALA A 6 34.47 19.90 7.56
C ALA A 6 33.69 18.88 6.71
N PRO A 7 33.03 17.88 7.32
CA PRO A 7 32.22 16.92 6.60
C PRO A 7 31.01 17.61 5.93
N PRO A 8 30.56 17.14 4.75
CA PRO A 8 29.38 17.69 4.09
C PRO A 8 28.16 17.54 5.01
N ALA A 9 27.40 18.63 5.13
CA ALA A 9 26.22 18.75 5.97
C ALA A 9 25.28 17.55 5.76
N ALA A 10 25.05 16.81 6.84
CA ALA A 10 24.04 15.78 6.91
C ALA A 10 22.70 16.38 6.49
N ILE A 11 22.13 15.86 5.42
CA ILE A 11 20.75 16.13 5.03
C ILE A 11 19.90 15.65 6.21
N ALA A 12 19.37 16.61 6.98
CA ALA A 12 18.48 16.34 8.09
C ALA A 12 17.33 15.48 7.56
N GLY A 13 17.22 14.26 8.11
CA GLY A 13 16.17 13.32 7.77
C GLY A 13 14.81 13.97 7.99
N HIS A 14 14.10 14.25 6.90
CA HIS A 14 12.65 14.27 6.94
C HIS A 14 12.20 12.81 6.96
N GLU A 15 12.04 12.25 8.16
CA GLU A 15 11.36 10.97 8.36
C GLU A 15 9.89 11.12 7.93
N PRO A 16 9.42 10.45 6.86
CA PRO A 16 8.02 10.48 6.46
C PRO A 16 7.15 9.54 7.31
N LEU A 17 7.51 9.32 8.58
CA LEU A 17 6.78 8.49 9.56
C LEU A 17 6.41 9.25 10.84
N ALA A 18 6.79 10.52 10.96
CA ALA A 18 6.65 11.26 12.22
C ALA A 18 5.23 11.75 12.55
N GLU A 19 4.24 11.56 11.68
CA GLU A 19 2.86 11.95 12.01
C GLU A 19 2.12 10.93 12.89
N THR A 20 2.69 9.73 13.12
CA THR A 20 2.04 8.69 13.95
C THR A 20 2.97 7.78 14.76
N VAL A 21 4.24 8.14 14.98
CA VAL A 21 5.15 7.32 15.80
C VAL A 21 5.44 8.03 17.12
N HIS A 22 4.62 7.73 18.13
CA HIS A 22 5.11 7.80 19.50
C HIS A 22 6.20 6.70 19.67
N PRO A 23 7.31 6.97 20.37
CA PRO A 23 8.46 6.05 20.45
C PRO A 23 8.15 4.69 21.12
N ASP A 24 7.00 4.57 21.79
CA ASP A 24 6.49 3.30 22.36
C ASP A 24 5.44 2.59 21.49
N MET A 25 5.12 3.13 20.30
CA MET A 25 4.05 2.64 19.43
C MET A 25 4.56 1.87 18.20
N GLY A 26 5.75 1.27 18.30
CA GLY A 26 6.32 0.40 17.25
C GLY A 26 5.50 -0.87 16.95
N SER A 27 4.40 -1.10 17.67
CA SER A 27 3.50 -2.26 17.52
C SER A 27 2.16 -1.92 16.85
N ILE A 28 1.77 -0.64 16.77
CA ILE A 28 0.44 -0.22 16.21
C ILE A 28 0.56 0.32 14.78
N ALA A 29 1.53 -0.22 14.04
CA ALA A 29 1.63 -0.13 12.59
C ALA A 29 1.63 -1.55 12.00
N GLY A 30 0.77 -2.43 12.53
CA GLY A 30 0.48 -3.74 11.98
C GLY A 30 -0.97 -3.81 11.56
N PHE A 31 -1.26 -4.51 10.46
CA PHE A 31 -2.60 -5.04 10.25
C PHE A 31 -3.06 -5.70 11.57
N PRO A 32 -4.30 -5.45 12.02
CA PRO A 32 -4.80 -6.15 13.19
C PRO A 32 -4.71 -7.64 12.90
N ASP A 33 -4.14 -8.38 13.84
CA ASP A 33 -4.02 -9.84 13.79
C ASP A 33 -5.44 -10.42 13.87
N THR A 34 -6.16 -10.45 12.73
CA THR A 34 -7.46 -11.11 12.65
C THR A 34 -7.19 -12.60 12.66
N ASP A 35 -7.23 -13.16 13.87
CA ASP A 35 -6.97 -14.54 14.32
C ASP A 35 -7.95 -15.58 13.71
N THR A 36 -8.22 -15.47 12.42
CA THR A 36 -8.84 -16.53 11.61
C THR A 36 -7.94 -16.76 10.42
N ASP A 37 -7.16 -17.85 10.45
CA ASP A 37 -6.27 -18.28 9.37
C ASP A 37 -6.93 -18.14 7.98
N THR A 38 -8.23 -18.45 7.90
CA THR A 38 -9.05 -18.31 6.69
C THR A 38 -9.14 -16.89 6.13
N ALA A 39 -9.27 -15.86 6.97
CA ALA A 39 -9.41 -14.47 6.51
C ALA A 39 -8.09 -13.92 5.98
N TYR A 40 -6.98 -14.29 6.62
CA TYR A 40 -5.63 -13.95 6.17
C TYR A 40 -5.28 -14.67 4.86
N GLU A 41 -5.61 -15.96 4.75
CA GLU A 41 -5.45 -16.73 3.50
C GLU A 41 -6.28 -16.15 2.36
N GLN A 42 -7.55 -15.80 2.61
CA GLN A 42 -8.40 -15.13 1.61
C GLN A 42 -7.83 -13.78 1.17
N ARG A 43 -7.20 -13.02 2.09
CA ARG A 43 -6.54 -11.75 1.73
C ARG A 43 -5.30 -12.02 0.86
N ARG A 44 -4.44 -12.96 1.24
CA ARG A 44 -3.26 -13.32 0.44
C ARG A 44 -3.64 -13.82 -0.95
N GLN A 45 -4.73 -14.60 -1.05
CA GLN A 45 -5.23 -15.06 -2.33
C GLN A 45 -5.68 -13.88 -3.19
N LEU A 46 -6.49 -12.95 -2.65
CA LEU A 46 -6.91 -11.74 -3.36
C LEU A 46 -5.70 -10.91 -3.86
N GLU A 47 -4.68 -10.75 -3.02
CA GLU A 47 -3.45 -10.04 -3.40
C GLU A 47 -2.73 -10.72 -4.56
N THR A 48 -2.64 -12.05 -4.53
CA THR A 48 -2.05 -12.83 -5.61
C THR A 48 -2.88 -12.72 -6.89
N ASP A 49 -4.20 -12.86 -6.78
CA ASP A 49 -5.14 -12.81 -7.91
C ASP A 49 -5.09 -11.44 -8.61
N LEU A 50 -5.03 -10.35 -7.84
CA LEU A 50 -4.85 -9.01 -8.38
C LEU A 50 -3.52 -8.89 -9.15
N LEU A 51 -2.41 -9.35 -8.58
CA LEU A 51 -1.10 -9.24 -9.23
C LEU A 51 -1.02 -10.08 -10.50
N VAL A 52 -1.63 -11.28 -10.50
CA VAL A 52 -1.80 -12.10 -11.70
C VAL A 52 -2.63 -11.32 -12.73
N ALA A 53 -3.80 -10.81 -12.35
CA ALA A 53 -4.66 -10.05 -13.27
C ALA A 53 -3.92 -8.84 -13.89
N LEU A 54 -3.22 -8.05 -13.08
CA LEU A 54 -2.44 -6.90 -13.54
C LEU A 54 -1.32 -7.29 -14.50
N SER A 55 -0.60 -8.39 -14.23
CA SER A 55 0.51 -8.83 -15.08
C SER A 55 0.09 -9.25 -16.49
N TRP A 56 -1.18 -9.57 -16.70
CA TRP A 56 -1.71 -10.01 -18.00
C TRP A 56 -2.74 -9.04 -18.60
N ALA A 57 -3.05 -7.94 -17.90
CA ALA A 57 -3.99 -6.93 -18.37
C ALA A 57 -3.37 -6.00 -19.43
N PRO A 58 -4.19 -5.33 -20.26
CA PRO A 58 -3.75 -4.25 -21.13
C PRO A 58 -3.01 -3.15 -20.37
N ALA A 59 -1.96 -2.57 -20.95
CA ALA A 59 -1.09 -1.61 -20.27
C ALA A 59 -1.83 -0.33 -19.81
N ASP A 60 -2.81 0.11 -20.59
CA ASP A 60 -3.71 1.22 -20.26
C ASP A 60 -4.59 0.91 -19.06
N MET A 61 -5.12 -0.32 -18.96
CA MET A 61 -5.88 -0.79 -17.81
C MET A 61 -5.02 -0.84 -16.54
N VAL A 62 -3.79 -1.37 -16.63
CA VAL A 62 -2.87 -1.43 -15.50
C VAL A 62 -2.51 -0.03 -15.01
N ALA A 63 -2.20 0.89 -15.93
CA ALA A 63 -1.90 2.27 -15.59
C ALA A 63 -3.11 2.96 -14.92
N ALA A 64 -4.32 2.76 -15.46
CA ALA A 64 -5.54 3.31 -14.89
C ALA A 64 -5.79 2.81 -13.46
N ILE A 65 -5.62 1.51 -13.19
CA ILE A 65 -5.77 0.93 -11.85
C ILE A 65 -4.71 1.50 -10.89
N VAL A 66 -3.44 1.57 -11.31
CA VAL A 66 -2.36 2.14 -10.48
C VAL A 66 -2.64 3.62 -10.17
N HIS A 67 -3.10 4.39 -11.15
CA HIS A 67 -3.43 5.81 -10.98
C HIS A 67 -4.67 6.03 -10.08
N ALA A 68 -5.66 5.14 -10.14
CA ALA A 68 -6.82 5.18 -9.24
C ALA A 68 -6.42 4.84 -7.79
N LEU A 69 -5.49 3.90 -7.59
CA LEU A 69 -5.01 3.52 -6.25
C LEU A 69 -4.10 4.56 -5.63
N LEU A 70 -3.07 5.01 -6.36
CA LEU A 70 -1.93 5.76 -5.83
C LEU A 70 -1.72 7.15 -6.46
N GLY A 71 -2.54 7.53 -7.44
CA GLY A 71 -2.29 8.68 -8.30
C GLY A 71 -1.29 8.39 -9.41
N ASP A 72 -1.01 9.34 -10.29
CA ASP A 72 0.15 9.27 -11.18
C ASP A 72 1.43 9.75 -10.46
N LEU A 73 2.58 9.60 -11.11
CA LEU A 73 3.86 10.02 -10.54
C LEU A 73 3.89 11.53 -10.21
N ALA A 74 3.31 12.37 -11.07
CA ALA A 74 3.30 13.81 -10.88
C ALA A 74 2.45 14.20 -9.67
N HIS A 75 1.29 13.57 -9.49
CA HIS A 75 0.40 13.72 -8.34
C HIS A 75 1.11 13.34 -7.04
N ARG A 76 1.75 12.16 -7.01
CA ARG A 76 2.52 11.70 -5.84
C ARG A 76 3.64 12.66 -5.47
N VAL A 77 4.38 13.18 -6.45
CA VAL A 77 5.46 14.16 -6.22
C VAL A 77 4.88 15.49 -5.72
N ALA A 78 3.79 15.98 -6.31
CA ALA A 78 3.15 17.23 -5.93
C ALA A 78 2.61 17.20 -4.49
N THR A 79 2.18 16.04 -4.00
CA THR A 79 1.64 15.85 -2.65
C THR A 79 2.68 15.31 -1.65
N ALA A 80 3.97 15.32 -1.99
CA ALA A 80 5.06 14.78 -1.17
C ALA A 80 4.80 13.32 -0.70
N GLY A 81 4.12 12.52 -1.53
CA GLY A 81 3.77 11.13 -1.24
C GLY A 81 2.52 10.93 -0.38
N ASN A 82 1.85 12.00 0.08
CA ASN A 82 0.65 11.92 0.92
C ASN A 82 -0.58 12.60 0.27
N PRO A 83 -1.10 12.06 -0.85
CA PRO A 83 -2.24 12.64 -1.55
C PRO A 83 -3.53 12.59 -0.70
N PRO A 84 -4.38 13.63 -0.72
CA PRO A 84 -5.61 13.67 0.09
C PRO A 84 -6.68 12.68 -0.43
N ASP A 85 -6.62 12.32 -1.70
CA ASP A 85 -7.66 11.63 -2.48
C ASP A 85 -7.23 10.24 -3.01
N ARG A 86 -6.02 9.80 -2.66
CA ARG A 86 -5.43 8.51 -3.04
C ARG A 86 -4.77 7.84 -1.84
N ILE A 87 -4.53 6.54 -1.95
CA ILE A 87 -3.79 5.80 -0.92
C ILE A 87 -2.30 6.20 -1.03
N PRO A 88 -1.67 6.68 0.06
CA PRO A 88 -0.24 6.96 0.05
C PRO A 88 0.56 5.68 -0.25
N ALA A 89 1.58 5.77 -1.10
CA ALA A 89 2.44 4.62 -1.41
C ALA A 89 3.20 4.09 -0.18
N THR A 90 3.34 4.91 0.86
CA THR A 90 3.92 4.54 2.16
C THR A 90 2.96 3.76 3.06
N HIS A 91 1.66 3.78 2.77
CA HIS A 91 0.67 3.03 3.53
C HIS A 91 0.60 1.58 3.04
N PRO A 92 0.54 0.59 3.96
CA PRO A 92 0.54 -0.81 3.56
C PRO A 92 -0.79 -1.19 2.94
N LEU A 93 -0.82 -1.27 1.61
CA LEU A 93 -1.98 -1.77 0.86
C LEU A 93 -2.05 -3.30 0.87
N PHE A 94 -0.90 -3.97 0.89
CA PHE A 94 -0.76 -5.43 0.91
C PHE A 94 -0.36 -5.90 2.31
N CYS A 95 -0.92 -7.02 2.76
CA CYS A 95 -0.50 -7.68 3.99
C CYS A 95 0.69 -8.63 3.75
N ASP A 96 0.82 -9.20 2.55
CA ASP A 96 1.98 -10.01 2.18
C ASP A 96 3.12 -9.12 1.63
N HIS A 97 4.31 -9.25 2.23
CA HIS A 97 5.46 -8.44 1.84
C HIS A 97 5.96 -8.77 0.42
N ALA A 98 5.86 -10.01 -0.03
CA ALA A 98 6.23 -10.37 -1.40
C ALA A 98 5.26 -9.76 -2.41
N ALA A 99 3.95 -9.77 -2.09
CA ALA A 99 2.94 -9.10 -2.90
C ALA A 99 3.16 -7.57 -2.96
N ALA A 100 3.46 -6.94 -1.83
CA ALA A 100 3.82 -5.52 -1.77
C ALA A 100 5.05 -5.20 -2.65
N THR A 101 6.07 -6.05 -2.62
CA THR A 101 7.30 -5.90 -3.42
C THR A 101 7.01 -5.99 -4.91
N VAL A 102 6.21 -6.97 -5.33
CA VAL A 102 5.80 -7.12 -6.74
C VAL A 102 4.96 -5.93 -7.18
N PHE A 103 4.02 -5.47 -6.36
CA PHE A 103 3.20 -4.30 -6.67
C PHE A 103 4.05 -3.03 -6.84
N ALA A 104 5.05 -2.81 -5.96
CA ALA A 104 5.97 -1.69 -6.11
C ALA A 104 6.71 -1.71 -7.46
N ALA A 105 7.16 -2.89 -7.90
CA ALA A 105 7.76 -3.04 -9.23
C ALA A 105 6.76 -2.73 -10.37
N ILE A 106 5.49 -3.12 -10.23
CA ILE A 106 4.44 -2.76 -11.19
C ILE A 106 4.28 -1.24 -11.27
N VAL A 107 4.22 -0.55 -10.12
CA VAL A 107 4.11 0.91 -10.05
C VAL A 107 5.29 1.58 -10.75
N GLU A 108 6.52 1.14 -10.50
CA GLU A 108 7.71 1.69 -11.16
C GLU A 108 7.70 1.45 -12.69
N LEU A 109 7.23 0.28 -13.14
CA LEU A 109 7.08 0.00 -14.57
C LEU A 109 6.03 0.91 -15.21
N VAL A 110 4.88 1.14 -14.55
CA VAL A 110 3.86 2.10 -15.01
C VAL A 110 4.43 3.52 -15.08
N ASP A 111 5.10 3.97 -14.02
CA ASP A 111 5.68 5.32 -13.93
C ASP A 111 6.74 5.58 -15.01
N THR A 112 7.46 4.52 -15.41
CA THR A 112 8.46 4.59 -16.48
C THR A 112 7.89 4.30 -17.88
N GLY A 113 6.58 4.06 -17.99
CA GLY A 113 5.91 3.74 -19.25
C GLY A 113 6.35 2.40 -19.85
N ARG A 114 6.90 1.49 -19.04
CA ARG A 114 7.34 0.16 -19.46
C ARG A 114 6.17 -0.82 -19.40
N PRO A 115 6.11 -1.82 -20.30
CA PRO A 115 5.03 -2.79 -20.28
C PRO A 115 5.07 -3.61 -18.99
N VAL A 116 3.90 -3.79 -18.38
CA VAL A 116 3.72 -4.63 -17.20
C VAL A 116 3.35 -6.02 -17.66
N THR A 117 4.31 -6.94 -17.63
CA THR A 117 4.16 -8.35 -18.01
C THR A 117 4.92 -9.22 -17.01
N PRO A 118 4.62 -10.53 -16.88
CA PRO A 118 5.37 -11.38 -15.96
C PRO A 118 6.89 -11.36 -16.25
N ALA A 119 7.26 -11.28 -17.53
CA ALA A 119 8.66 -11.23 -17.96
C ALA A 119 9.35 -9.91 -17.56
N THR A 120 8.68 -8.76 -17.73
CA THR A 120 9.26 -7.47 -17.36
C THR A 120 9.30 -7.25 -15.86
N ILE A 121 8.28 -7.70 -15.13
CA ILE A 121 8.26 -7.72 -13.66
C ILE A 121 9.41 -8.58 -13.14
N THR A 122 9.56 -9.81 -13.68
CA THR A 122 10.65 -10.71 -13.30
C THR A 122 12.02 -10.14 -13.66
N ALA A 123 12.17 -9.47 -14.80
CA ALA A 123 13.42 -8.84 -15.19
C ALA A 123 13.76 -7.63 -14.31
N HIS A 124 12.75 -6.86 -13.88
CA HIS A 124 12.90 -5.73 -12.98
C HIS A 124 13.33 -6.16 -11.59
N LEU A 125 12.72 -7.23 -11.06
CA LEU A 125 13.03 -7.79 -9.74
C LEU A 125 14.26 -8.73 -9.77
N GLY A 126 14.56 -9.38 -10.89
CA GLY A 126 15.64 -10.37 -11.01
C GLY A 126 17.05 -9.81 -10.84
N GLN A 127 17.20 -8.48 -10.74
CA GLN A 127 18.46 -7.79 -10.47
C GLN A 127 18.87 -7.87 -9.00
N ASP A 128 17.92 -8.09 -8.08
CA ASP A 128 18.15 -8.03 -6.64
C ASP A 128 17.91 -9.39 -5.96
N GLY A 129 18.70 -9.71 -4.94
CA GLY A 129 18.66 -10.97 -4.19
C GLY A 129 17.39 -11.13 -3.34
N HIS A 130 16.22 -11.26 -3.98
CA HIS A 130 14.95 -11.34 -3.30
C HIS A 130 14.72 -12.65 -2.56
N THR A 131 13.78 -12.60 -1.62
CA THR A 131 13.39 -13.73 -0.78
C THR A 131 12.77 -14.87 -1.60
N ARG A 132 12.72 -16.07 -1.01
CA ARG A 132 12.04 -17.25 -1.59
C ARG A 132 10.56 -16.97 -1.87
N ALA A 133 9.90 -16.15 -1.05
CA ALA A 133 8.49 -15.80 -1.20
C ALA A 133 8.24 -14.98 -2.48
N VAL A 134 9.05 -13.96 -2.75
CA VAL A 134 8.98 -13.17 -3.99
C VAL A 134 9.18 -14.07 -5.21
N ARG A 135 10.19 -14.95 -5.18
CA ARG A 135 10.41 -15.91 -6.27
C ARG A 135 9.23 -16.84 -6.51
N HIS A 136 8.58 -17.31 -5.45
CA HIS A 136 7.38 -18.15 -5.56
C HIS A 136 6.23 -17.39 -6.23
N LEU A 137 6.01 -16.14 -5.80
CA LEU A 137 4.99 -15.28 -6.39
C LEU A 137 5.28 -14.99 -7.87
N LEU A 138 6.54 -14.73 -8.24
CA LEU A 138 6.92 -14.56 -9.65
C LEU A 138 6.61 -15.78 -10.50
N LEU A 139 6.79 -17.00 -9.95
CA LEU A 139 6.39 -18.23 -10.64
C LEU A 139 4.87 -18.29 -10.83
N GLU A 140 4.09 -17.94 -9.80
CA GLU A 140 2.63 -17.85 -9.90
C GLU A 140 2.18 -16.83 -10.94
N LEU A 141 2.84 -15.67 -11.07
CA LEU A 141 2.52 -14.70 -12.14
C LEU A 141 2.71 -15.29 -13.54
N THR A 142 3.79 -16.07 -13.73
CA THR A 142 4.12 -16.68 -15.02
C THR A 142 3.30 -17.93 -15.34
N SER A 143 2.84 -18.64 -14.32
CA SER A 143 2.11 -19.89 -14.44
C SER A 143 1.06 -19.98 -13.32
N PRO A 144 -0.06 -19.26 -13.45
CA PRO A 144 -1.09 -19.23 -12.42
C PRO A 144 -1.63 -20.64 -12.15
N SER A 145 -1.45 -21.14 -10.92
CA SER A 145 -1.77 -22.54 -10.58
C SER A 145 -3.21 -22.76 -10.09
N GLY A 146 -4.04 -21.71 -10.07
CA GLY A 146 -5.38 -21.68 -9.47
C GLY A 146 -6.57 -21.42 -10.41
N ARG A 147 -7.76 -21.31 -9.80
CA ARG A 147 -9.03 -20.84 -10.41
C ARG A 147 -8.93 -19.33 -10.76
N PRO A 148 -9.84 -18.75 -11.56
CA PRO A 148 -9.70 -17.39 -12.12
C PRO A 148 -9.34 -16.33 -11.07
N PRO A 149 -8.65 -15.25 -11.48
CA PRO A 149 -8.77 -14.63 -12.80
C PRO A 149 -7.92 -15.29 -13.88
N LEU A 150 -8.51 -15.52 -15.06
CA LEU A 150 -7.72 -15.87 -16.24
C LEU A 150 -6.79 -14.69 -16.59
N PRO A 151 -5.60 -14.95 -17.17
CA PRO A 151 -4.78 -13.92 -17.79
C PRO A 151 -5.62 -12.96 -18.65
N GLY A 152 -5.59 -11.67 -18.34
CA GLY A 152 -6.36 -10.64 -19.06
C GLY A 152 -7.85 -10.55 -18.67
N SER A 153 -8.27 -11.15 -17.55
CA SER A 153 -9.64 -11.03 -17.03
C SER A 153 -10.00 -9.56 -16.76
N PRO A 154 -11.21 -9.09 -17.15
CA PRO A 154 -11.71 -7.75 -16.82
C PRO A 154 -12.00 -7.55 -15.33
N GLU A 155 -11.69 -8.54 -14.48
CA GLU A 155 -11.92 -8.49 -13.03
C GLU A 155 -10.88 -7.65 -12.28
N ALA A 156 -9.78 -7.21 -12.91
CA ALA A 156 -8.71 -6.47 -12.24
C ALA A 156 -9.20 -5.22 -11.45
N PRO A 157 -10.11 -4.37 -11.98
CA PRO A 157 -10.67 -3.27 -11.21
C PRO A 157 -11.48 -3.74 -9.99
N HIS A 158 -12.25 -4.83 -10.13
CA HIS A 158 -13.04 -5.39 -9.03
C HIS A 158 -12.16 -5.95 -7.90
N LEU A 159 -11.07 -6.65 -8.26
CA LEU A 159 -10.08 -7.14 -7.29
C LEU A 159 -9.38 -5.98 -6.58
N ALA A 160 -9.12 -4.87 -7.28
CA ALA A 160 -8.55 -3.67 -6.68
C ALA A 160 -9.54 -3.00 -5.70
N ILE A 161 -10.84 -2.94 -6.02
CA ILE A 161 -11.89 -2.46 -5.11
C ILE A 161 -11.93 -3.31 -3.83
N ASP A 162 -11.97 -4.64 -3.98
CA ASP A 162 -11.93 -5.56 -2.84
C ASP A 162 -10.65 -5.38 -2.02
N LEU A 163 -9.53 -5.06 -2.69
CA LEU A 163 -8.26 -4.81 -2.03
C LEU A 163 -8.34 -3.58 -1.13
N VAL A 164 -8.91 -2.49 -1.65
CA VAL A 164 -9.12 -1.20 -0.97
C VAL A 164 -10.10 -1.33 0.19
N ASP A 165 -11.18 -2.09 0.03
CA ASP A 165 -12.16 -2.31 1.10
C ASP A 165 -11.56 -3.05 2.30
N LYS A 166 -10.74 -4.07 2.05
CA LYS A 166 -10.00 -4.77 3.11
C LYS A 166 -8.91 -3.90 3.74
N TRP A 167 -8.22 -3.07 2.97
CA TRP A 167 -7.29 -2.06 3.51
C TRP A 167 -8.00 -1.10 4.46
N TYR A 168 -9.15 -0.57 4.04
CA TYR A 168 -9.95 0.34 4.84
C TYR A 168 -10.46 -0.33 6.13
N ARG A 169 -10.94 -1.58 6.04
CA ARG A 169 -11.37 -2.35 7.21
C ARG A 169 -10.23 -2.59 8.21
N ALA A 170 -9.03 -2.91 7.73
CA ALA A 170 -7.85 -3.06 8.58
C ALA A 170 -7.50 -1.73 9.27
N GLY A 171 -7.52 -0.62 8.51
CA GLY A 171 -7.32 0.73 9.06
C GLY A 171 -8.37 1.12 10.10
N PHE A 172 -9.63 0.75 9.90
CA PHE A 172 -10.71 1.01 10.86
C PHE A 172 -10.51 0.25 12.17
N ILE A 173 -10.10 -1.02 12.14
CA ILE A 173 -9.81 -1.78 13.36
C ILE A 173 -8.63 -1.14 14.11
N ALA A 174 -7.54 -0.80 13.40
CA ALA A 174 -6.40 -0.11 14.00
C ALA A 174 -6.78 1.26 14.60
N PHE A 175 -7.71 1.98 13.97
CA PHE A 175 -8.28 3.21 14.50
C PHE A 175 -9.03 2.98 15.83
N ILE A 176 -9.87 1.93 15.92
CA ILE A 176 -10.59 1.59 17.15
C ILE A 176 -9.60 1.25 18.27
N ASP A 177 -8.56 0.48 17.98
CA ASP A 177 -7.53 0.12 18.95
C ASP A 177 -6.77 1.36 19.46
N ARG A 178 -6.42 2.29 18.57
CA ARG A 178 -5.80 3.57 18.94
C ARG A 178 -6.71 4.44 19.78
N LEU A 179 -7.99 4.54 19.43
CA LEU A 179 -8.97 5.28 20.21
C LEU A 179 -9.14 4.68 21.62
N ALA A 180 -9.23 3.34 21.71
CA ALA A 180 -9.32 2.64 22.99
C ALA A 180 -8.04 2.80 23.83
N HIS A 181 -6.87 2.81 23.19
CA HIS A 181 -5.60 3.06 23.86
C HIS A 181 -5.51 4.50 24.38
N ALA A 182 -5.82 5.49 23.55
CA ALA A 182 -5.79 6.89 23.96
C ALA A 182 -6.79 7.22 25.08
N ALA A 183 -7.96 6.58 25.08
CA ALA A 183 -8.91 6.69 26.18
C ALA A 183 -8.36 6.15 27.51
N ARG A 184 -7.41 5.21 27.48
CA ARG A 184 -6.73 4.68 28.68
C ARG A 184 -5.54 5.54 29.13
N GLU A 185 -4.80 6.11 28.19
CA GLU A 185 -3.55 6.83 28.46
C GLU A 185 -3.72 8.33 28.70
N ALA A 186 -4.84 8.93 28.28
CA ALA A 186 -5.05 10.37 28.42
C ALA A 186 -5.02 10.82 29.89
N ARG A 187 -4.20 11.85 30.19
CA ARG A 187 -4.01 12.36 31.54
C ARG A 187 -5.13 13.32 31.94
N ASP A 188 -5.72 14.00 30.97
CA ASP A 188 -6.84 14.90 31.15
C ASP A 188 -7.80 14.93 29.94
N ASN A 189 -8.92 15.64 30.10
CA ASN A 189 -9.96 15.76 29.08
C ASN A 189 -9.53 16.56 27.84
N HIS A 190 -8.55 17.44 27.96
CA HIS A 190 -8.07 18.26 26.83
C HIS A 190 -7.18 17.43 25.90
N GLU A 191 -6.28 16.64 26.47
CA GLU A 191 -5.47 15.65 25.74
C GLU A 191 -6.36 14.62 25.03
N LEU A 192 -7.39 14.12 25.71
CA LEU A 192 -8.36 13.21 25.11
C LEU A 192 -9.12 13.86 23.95
N ALA A 193 -9.54 15.12 24.09
CA ALA A 193 -10.24 15.85 23.04
C ALA A 193 -9.35 16.07 21.80
N ALA A 194 -8.09 16.48 22.01
CA ALA A 194 -7.13 16.66 20.92
C ALA A 194 -6.83 15.34 20.19
N HIS A 195 -6.65 14.24 20.94
CA HIS A 195 -6.41 12.93 20.34
C HIS A 195 -7.62 12.45 19.53
N ARG A 196 -8.83 12.64 20.05
CA ARG A 196 -10.07 12.31 19.35
C ARG A 196 -10.21 13.09 18.05
N ASP A 197 -9.99 14.41 18.08
CA ASP A 197 -10.18 15.26 16.90
C ASP A 197 -9.15 14.91 15.80
N HIS A 198 -7.91 14.60 16.18
CA HIS A 198 -6.89 14.09 15.26
C HIS A 198 -7.27 12.74 14.63
N LEU A 199 -7.71 11.78 15.45
CA LEU A 199 -8.17 10.47 14.97
C LEU A 199 -9.37 10.60 14.01
N ILE A 200 -10.34 11.48 14.31
CA ILE A 200 -11.49 11.74 13.45
C ILE A 200 -11.03 12.31 12.09
N ALA A 201 -10.07 13.24 12.08
CA ALA A 201 -9.52 13.80 10.84
C ALA A 201 -8.85 12.71 9.97
N ILE A 202 -8.11 11.78 10.59
CA ILE A 202 -7.53 10.63 9.90
C ILE A 202 -8.64 9.74 9.31
N SER A 203 -9.69 9.44 10.08
CA SER A 203 -10.81 8.62 9.60
C SER A 203 -11.54 9.27 8.42
N HIS A 204 -11.79 10.58 8.45
CA HIS A 204 -12.41 11.28 7.33
C HIS A 204 -11.54 11.27 6.08
N THR A 205 -10.22 11.39 6.25
CA THR A 205 -9.28 11.30 5.14
C THR A 205 -9.27 9.89 4.53
N ALA A 206 -9.26 8.85 5.36
CA ALA A 206 -9.34 7.46 4.90
C ALA A 206 -10.67 7.16 4.18
N ASP A 207 -11.79 7.65 4.70
CA ASP A 207 -13.11 7.58 4.06
C ASP A 207 -13.11 8.22 2.68
N HIS A 208 -12.54 9.42 2.58
CA HIS A 208 -12.47 10.15 1.33
C HIS A 208 -11.66 9.39 0.30
N ARG A 209 -10.44 8.96 0.66
CA ARG A 209 -9.55 8.15 -0.19
C ARG A 209 -10.20 6.86 -0.66
N ARG A 210 -10.89 6.14 0.24
CA ARG A 210 -11.61 4.93 -0.13
C ARG A 210 -12.64 5.25 -1.22
N ARG A 211 -13.52 6.22 -0.99
CA ARG A 211 -14.61 6.56 -1.94
C ARG A 211 -14.06 6.99 -3.29
N THR A 212 -13.12 7.93 -3.32
CA THR A 212 -12.53 8.42 -4.57
C THR A 212 -11.84 7.29 -5.34
N THR A 213 -11.03 6.47 -4.67
CA THR A 213 -10.37 5.34 -5.32
C THR A 213 -11.38 4.29 -5.82
N THR A 214 -12.39 3.93 -5.03
CA THR A 214 -13.40 2.94 -5.49
C THR A 214 -14.26 3.47 -6.62
N ASP A 215 -14.61 4.76 -6.61
CA ASP A 215 -15.39 5.39 -7.68
C ASP A 215 -14.60 5.40 -8.99
N ASP A 216 -13.31 5.73 -8.94
CA ASP A 216 -12.43 5.73 -10.10
C ASP A 216 -12.21 4.31 -10.64
N LEU A 217 -12.06 3.31 -9.77
CA LEU A 217 -11.93 1.90 -10.16
C LEU A 217 -13.23 1.33 -10.76
N ALA A 218 -14.39 1.74 -10.25
CA ALA A 218 -15.69 1.30 -10.75
C ALA A 218 -16.03 1.88 -12.13
N ALA A 219 -15.32 2.93 -12.56
CA ALA A 219 -15.46 3.54 -13.87
C ALA A 219 -14.59 2.89 -14.97
N LEU A 220 -13.73 1.93 -14.62
CA LEU A 220 -12.86 1.16 -15.54
C LEU A 220 -13.56 -0.09 -16.08
#